data_AF-A0A8T7CA64-F1
#
_entry.id   AF-A0A8T7CA64-F1
#
_cell.length_a   1.000
_cell.length_b   1.000
_cell.length_c   1.000
_cell.angle_alpha   90.00
_cell.angle_beta   90.00
_cell.angle_gamma   90.00
#
_symmetry.space_group_name_H-M   'P 1'
#
loop_
_entity.id
_entity.type
_entity.pdbx_description
1 polymer ?
#
loop_
_entity_poly.entity_id
_entity_poly.type
_entity_poly.pdbx_seq_one_letter_code
_entity_poly.pdbx_strand_id
1 'polypeptide(L)'
;MMKMTRILEVPDSLQAPIVAVQQADPYLLTALAFTFFGLVLVIHTRLQRVAAARQAEKHEQTLDALATAMGKMSDNMRRMDSSLQRLIQRVDQLQISNRGSGDLRQAEHLLRDGASTDQLVDLCGMSRGEAELFQRLHS
;
A
#
# COMPACT_ATOMS: atom_id res chain seq x y z
N MET A 1 -105.74 23.77 -18.22
CA MET A 1 -104.63 24.75 -18.20
C MET A 1 -103.79 24.45 -16.96
N MET A 2 -102.48 24.38 -16.90
CA MET A 2 -101.38 24.24 -17.86
C MET A 2 -100.18 23.84 -16.97
N LYS A 3 -99.42 22.81 -17.37
CA LYS A 3 -98.26 22.21 -16.68
C LYS A 3 -97.15 23.23 -16.43
N MET A 4 -96.46 23.14 -15.28
CA MET A 4 -95.07 23.61 -15.19
C MET A 4 -94.31 22.96 -14.01
N THR A 5 -93.85 21.73 -14.23
CA THR A 5 -92.80 21.09 -13.43
C THR A 5 -91.65 20.82 -14.40
N ARG A 6 -90.71 21.76 -14.51
CA ARG A 6 -89.47 21.55 -15.28
C ARG A 6 -88.54 20.73 -14.41
N ILE A 7 -88.45 19.45 -14.72
CA ILE A 7 -87.35 18.58 -14.33
C ILE A 7 -86.11 19.13 -15.03
N LEU A 8 -85.06 19.41 -14.26
CA LEU A 8 -83.76 19.82 -14.75
C LEU A 8 -83.12 18.55 -15.36
N GLU A 9 -83.27 18.39 -16.68
CA GLU A 9 -82.62 17.33 -17.46
C GLU A 9 -81.12 17.62 -17.48
N VAL A 10 -80.37 16.84 -16.70
CA VAL A 10 -78.91 16.81 -16.73
C VAL A 10 -78.50 16.16 -18.07
N PRO A 11 -77.67 16.81 -18.90
CA PRO A 11 -77.39 16.33 -20.24
C PRO A 11 -76.51 15.07 -20.22
N ASP A 12 -76.94 14.04 -20.96
CA ASP A 12 -76.25 12.76 -21.22
C ASP A 12 -74.89 12.89 -21.93
N SER A 13 -74.44 14.11 -22.26
CA SER A 13 -73.19 14.36 -22.98
C SER A 13 -71.91 14.26 -22.12
N LEU A 14 -72.04 14.06 -20.80
CA LEU A 14 -70.88 13.88 -19.91
C LEU A 14 -70.57 12.42 -19.53
N GLN A 15 -71.38 11.45 -19.96
CA GLN A 15 -71.16 10.03 -19.61
C GLN A 15 -70.28 9.26 -20.60
N ALA A 16 -69.98 9.83 -21.78
CA ALA A 16 -69.22 9.12 -22.83
C ALA A 16 -67.73 8.86 -22.54
N PRO A 17 -66.95 9.74 -21.88
CA PRO A 17 -65.50 9.50 -21.77
C PRO A 17 -65.11 8.59 -20.59
N ILE A 18 -65.99 8.35 -19.62
CA ILE A 18 -65.64 7.58 -18.41
C ILE A 18 -65.76 6.06 -18.67
N VAL A 19 -66.69 5.64 -19.53
CA VAL A 19 -66.93 4.21 -19.81
C VAL A 19 -65.86 3.61 -20.75
N ALA A 20 -65.18 4.43 -21.56
CA ALA A 20 -64.14 3.96 -22.47
C ALA A 20 -62.84 3.49 -21.75
N VAL A 21 -62.62 3.91 -20.50
CA VAL A 21 -61.53 3.40 -19.67
C VAL A 21 -61.86 2.02 -19.08
N GLN A 22 -63.14 1.64 -19.03
CA GLN A 22 -63.63 0.44 -18.36
C GLN A 22 -63.69 -0.81 -19.26
N GLN A 23 -63.48 -0.64 -20.57
CA GLN A 23 -63.24 -1.74 -21.53
C GLN A 23 -61.75 -1.84 -21.91
N ALA A 24 -60.85 -1.55 -20.96
CA ALA A 24 -59.46 -1.96 -21.13
C ALA A 24 -59.41 -3.49 -21.13
N ASP A 25 -59.22 -4.08 -22.31
CA ASP A 25 -59.07 -5.52 -22.47
C ASP A 25 -58.01 -6.03 -21.47
N PRO A 26 -58.34 -7.03 -20.63
CA PRO A 26 -57.45 -7.52 -19.56
C PRO A 26 -56.09 -7.98 -20.11
N TYR A 27 -56.04 -8.32 -21.40
CA TYR A 27 -54.84 -8.70 -22.13
C TYR A 27 -53.82 -7.56 -22.23
N LEU A 28 -54.23 -6.29 -22.40
CA LEU A 28 -53.31 -5.16 -22.47
C LEU A 28 -52.56 -4.93 -21.16
N LEU A 29 -53.26 -5.09 -20.02
CA LEU A 29 -52.64 -4.99 -18.70
C LEU A 29 -51.65 -6.13 -18.46
N THR A 30 -51.98 -7.35 -18.86
CA THR A 30 -51.04 -8.49 -18.73
C THR A 30 -49.82 -8.31 -19.63
N ALA A 31 -49.98 -7.84 -20.87
CA ALA A 31 -48.87 -7.58 -21.78
C ALA A 31 -47.93 -6.49 -21.27
N LEU A 32 -48.47 -5.40 -20.71
CA LEU A 32 -47.68 -4.35 -20.07
C LEU A 32 -46.97 -4.87 -18.81
N ALA A 33 -47.61 -5.71 -18.00
CA ALA A 33 -46.98 -6.31 -16.82
C ALA A 33 -45.81 -7.23 -17.21
N PHE A 34 -45.97 -8.06 -18.25
CA PHE A 34 -44.89 -8.93 -18.74
C PHE A 34 -43.72 -8.16 -19.34
N THR A 35 -43.99 -7.10 -20.12
CA THR A 35 -42.92 -6.26 -20.69
C THR A 35 -42.19 -5.49 -19.59
N PHE A 36 -42.91 -4.94 -18.61
CA PHE A 36 -42.32 -4.28 -17.44
C PHE A 36 -41.49 -5.27 -16.61
N PHE A 37 -42.02 -6.46 -16.33
CA PHE A 37 -41.30 -7.49 -15.58
C PHE A 37 -40.04 -7.95 -16.30
N GLY A 38 -40.13 -8.18 -17.62
CA GLY A 38 -38.98 -8.50 -18.45
C GLY A 38 -37.92 -7.39 -18.44
N LEU A 39 -38.34 -6.13 -18.53
CA LEU A 39 -37.44 -4.97 -18.49
C LEU A 39 -36.77 -4.84 -17.12
N VAL A 40 -37.50 -5.02 -16.02
CA VAL A 40 -36.94 -5.04 -14.66
C VAL A 40 -35.94 -6.17 -14.50
N LEU A 41 -36.24 -7.37 -15.01
CA LEU A 41 -35.36 -8.53 -14.92
C LEU A 41 -34.07 -8.34 -15.74
N VAL A 42 -34.17 -7.72 -16.93
CA VAL A 42 -33.01 -7.33 -17.73
C VAL A 42 -32.18 -6.27 -17.01
N ILE A 43 -32.80 -5.22 -16.45
CA ILE A 43 -32.08 -4.20 -15.68
C ILE A 43 -31.39 -4.84 -14.48
N HIS A 44 -32.08 -5.70 -13.73
CA HIS A 44 -31.53 -6.33 -12.54
C HIS A 44 -30.34 -7.25 -12.85
N THR A 45 -30.42 -8.04 -13.92
CA THR A 45 -29.31 -8.89 -14.38
C THR A 45 -28.14 -8.07 -14.91
N ARG A 46 -28.41 -6.95 -15.59
CA ARG A 46 -27.37 -6.00 -16.05
C ARG A 46 -26.66 -5.35 -14.86
N LEU A 47 -27.39 -4.86 -13.86
CA LEU A 47 -26.79 -4.30 -12.65
C LEU A 47 -25.95 -5.34 -11.89
N GLN A 48 -26.43 -6.57 -11.78
CA GLN A 48 -25.66 -7.66 -11.16
C GLN A 48 -24.38 -7.97 -11.93
N ARG A 49 -24.43 -8.00 -13.26
CA ARG A 49 -23.23 -8.20 -14.10
C ARG A 49 -22.24 -7.05 -13.97
N VAL A 50 -22.71 -5.81 -13.91
CA VAL A 50 -21.84 -4.64 -13.70
C VAL A 50 -21.25 -4.63 -12.29
N ALA A 51 -22.03 -5.03 -11.28
CA ALA A 51 -21.53 -5.16 -9.90
C ALA A 51 -20.47 -6.26 -9.78
N ALA A 52 -20.69 -7.41 -10.42
CA ALA A 52 -19.72 -8.51 -10.47
C ALA A 52 -18.45 -8.11 -11.23
N ALA A 53 -18.58 -7.43 -12.37
CA ALA A 53 -17.43 -6.92 -13.13
C ALA A 53 -16.62 -5.89 -12.32
N ARG A 54 -17.28 -5.00 -11.58
CA ARG A 54 -16.62 -4.03 -10.68
C ARG A 54 -15.90 -4.70 -9.50
N GLN A 55 -16.36 -5.86 -9.04
CA GLN A 55 -15.65 -6.62 -8.01
C GLN A 55 -14.38 -7.28 -8.57
N ALA A 56 -14.45 -7.85 -9.77
CA ALA A 56 -13.29 -8.42 -10.45
C ALA A 56 -12.19 -7.35 -10.69
N GLU A 57 -12.58 -6.17 -11.17
CA GLU A 57 -11.65 -5.06 -11.43
C GLU A 57 -10.95 -4.55 -10.16
N LYS A 58 -11.66 -4.52 -9.02
CA LYS A 58 -11.04 -4.17 -7.72
C LYS A 58 -10.01 -5.19 -7.28
N HIS A 59 -10.26 -6.48 -7.53
CA HIS A 59 -9.31 -7.53 -7.17
C HIS A 59 -8.04 -7.45 -8.01
N GLU A 60 -8.14 -7.20 -9.31
CA GLU A 60 -6.97 -7.00 -10.17
C GLU A 60 -6.16 -5.76 -9.77
N GLN A 61 -6.82 -4.63 -9.47
CA GLN A 61 -6.14 -3.42 -9.01
C GLN A 61 -5.42 -3.64 -7.67
N THR A 62 -6.00 -4.41 -6.74
CA THR A 62 -5.32 -4.74 -5.48
C THR A 62 -4.11 -5.64 -5.68
N LEU A 63 -4.18 -6.59 -6.61
CA LEU A 63 -3.05 -7.50 -6.90
C LEU A 63 -1.90 -6.74 -7.57
N ASP A 64 -2.19 -5.83 -8.50
CA ASP A 64 -1.17 -5.02 -9.15
C ASP A 64 -0.51 -4.02 -8.19
N ALA A 65 -1.32 -3.41 -7.30
CA ALA A 65 -0.81 -2.57 -6.22
C ALA A 65 0.06 -3.35 -5.23
N LEU A 66 -0.34 -4.58 -4.87
CA LEU A 66 0.45 -5.47 -4.01
C LEU A 66 1.75 -5.91 -4.69
N ALA A 67 1.71 -6.30 -5.96
CA ALA A 67 2.89 -6.69 -6.73
C ALA A 67 3.89 -5.51 -6.82
N THR A 68 3.39 -4.31 -7.10
CA THR A 68 4.21 -3.09 -7.14
C THR A 68 4.79 -2.74 -5.76
N ALA A 69 4.01 -2.91 -4.69
CA ALA A 69 4.47 -2.68 -3.33
C ALA A 69 5.56 -3.68 -2.91
N MET A 70 5.38 -4.97 -3.24
CA MET A 70 6.38 -6.01 -2.99
C MET A 70 7.67 -5.80 -3.79
N GLY A 71 7.56 -5.37 -5.06
CA GLY A 71 8.73 -5.00 -5.87
C GLY A 71 9.53 -3.86 -5.24
N LYS A 72 8.85 -2.78 -4.83
CA LYS A 72 9.49 -1.66 -4.13
C LYS A 72 10.13 -2.08 -2.79
N MET A 73 9.49 -2.99 -2.07
CA MET A 73 10.03 -3.52 -0.81
C MET A 73 11.30 -4.36 -1.04
N SER A 74 11.33 -5.17 -2.10
CA SER A 74 12.52 -5.94 -2.48
C SER A 74 13.70 -5.03 -2.84
N ASP A 75 13.45 -3.96 -3.61
CA ASP A 75 14.49 -2.98 -3.95
C ASP A 75 15.02 -2.25 -2.71
N ASN A 76 14.14 -1.87 -1.77
CA ASN A 76 14.56 -1.29 -0.51
C ASN A 76 15.42 -2.25 0.32
N MET A 77 15.05 -3.53 0.36
CA MET A 77 15.83 -4.56 1.05
C MET A 77 17.25 -4.69 0.46
N ARG A 78 17.38 -4.69 -0.88
CA ARG A 78 18.68 -4.73 -1.58
C ARG A 78 19.52 -3.48 -1.29
N ARG A 79 18.89 -2.31 -1.22
CA ARG A 79 19.58 -1.06 -0.83
C ARG A 79 20.06 -1.12 0.62
N MET A 80 19.27 -1.72 1.51
CA MET A 80 19.64 -1.88 2.91
C MET A 80 20.81 -2.87 3.07
N ASP A 81 20.77 -3.99 2.36
CA ASP A 81 21.85 -4.99 2.36
C ASP A 81 23.17 -4.41 1.83
N SER A 82 23.12 -3.69 0.70
CA SER A 82 24.32 -3.01 0.18
C SER A 82 24.85 -1.93 1.13
N SER A 83 23.99 -1.26 1.89
CA SER A 83 24.41 -0.30 2.92
C SER A 83 25.06 -0.99 4.12
N LEU A 84 24.53 -2.14 4.55
CA LEU A 84 25.13 -2.97 5.59
C LEU A 84 26.50 -3.49 5.18
N GLN A 85 26.66 -3.98 3.94
CA GLN A 85 27.95 -4.44 3.43
C GLN A 85 28.99 -3.31 3.44
N ARG A 86 28.60 -2.09 3.04
CA ARG A 86 29.50 -0.91 3.10
C ARG A 86 29.87 -0.55 4.54
N LEU A 87 28.93 -0.67 5.48
CA LEU A 87 29.20 -0.45 6.91
C LEU A 87 30.18 -1.49 7.45
N ILE A 88 29.99 -2.77 7.12
CA ILE A 88 30.90 -3.85 7.51
C ILE A 88 32.31 -3.57 6.96
N GLN A 89 32.43 -3.20 5.68
CA GLN A 89 33.72 -2.85 5.08
C GLN A 89 34.40 -1.66 5.78
N ARG A 90 33.63 -0.64 6.16
CA ARG A 90 34.18 0.52 6.90
C ARG A 90 34.63 0.13 8.31
N VAL A 91 33.87 -0.70 9.00
CA VAL A 91 34.24 -1.19 10.34
C VAL A 91 35.51 -2.02 10.26
N ASP A 92 35.63 -2.90 9.26
CA ASP A 92 36.82 -3.72 9.05
C ASP A 92 38.05 -2.85 8.75
N GLN A 93 37.92 -1.84 7.85
CA GLN A 93 38.98 -0.87 7.59
C GLN A 93 39.39 -0.07 8.84
N LEU A 94 38.42 0.34 9.66
CA LEU A 94 38.70 1.05 10.91
C LEU A 94 39.36 0.14 11.94
N GLN A 95 38.97 -1.14 12.03
CA GLN A 95 39.63 -2.09 12.94
C GLN A 95 41.08 -2.34 12.53
N ILE A 96 41.34 -2.49 11.23
CA ILE A 96 42.70 -2.64 10.69
C ILE A 96 43.52 -1.37 10.94
N SER A 97 42.95 -0.19 10.68
CA SER A 97 43.64 1.10 10.88
C SER A 97 43.90 1.41 12.36
N ASN A 98 42.94 1.12 13.25
CA ASN A 98 43.04 1.45 14.67
C ASN A 98 44.03 0.54 15.41
N ARG A 99 44.08 -0.76 15.08
CA ARG A 99 45.12 -1.68 15.61
C ARG A 99 46.55 -1.26 15.26
N GLY A 100 46.74 -0.57 14.14
CA GLY A 100 48.08 -0.11 13.74
C GLY A 100 48.47 1.24 14.34
N SER A 101 47.53 2.18 14.48
CA SER A 101 47.87 3.60 14.71
C SER A 101 47.60 4.11 16.12
N GLY A 102 46.64 3.53 16.84
CA GLY A 102 46.39 3.88 18.24
C GLY A 102 47.52 3.41 19.16
N ASP A 103 47.90 2.15 19.01
CA ASP A 103 48.88 1.49 19.87
C ASP A 103 50.29 2.10 19.71
N LEU A 104 50.65 2.54 18.49
CA LEU A 104 51.93 3.21 18.21
C LEU A 104 52.05 4.61 18.83
N ARG A 105 50.99 5.42 18.78
CA ARG A 105 51.01 6.76 19.40
C ARG A 105 51.02 6.66 20.93
N GLN A 106 50.35 5.65 21.48
CA GLN A 106 50.38 5.39 22.92
C GLN A 106 51.76 4.88 23.36
N ALA A 107 52.40 4.02 22.58
CA ALA A 107 53.78 3.57 22.81
C ALA A 107 54.79 4.74 22.77
N GLU A 108 54.63 5.68 21.83
CA GLU A 108 55.48 6.88 21.74
C GLU A 108 55.34 7.78 22.98
N HIS A 109 54.12 7.97 23.49
CA HIS A 109 53.88 8.75 24.70
C HIS A 109 54.48 8.07 25.94
N LEU A 110 54.27 6.76 26.09
CA LEU A 110 54.83 5.98 27.20
C LEU A 110 56.36 5.99 27.18
N LEU A 111 56.97 5.90 25.99
CA LEU A 111 58.42 5.97 25.85
C LEU A 111 58.97 7.35 26.22
N ARG A 112 58.29 8.43 25.85
CA ARG A 112 58.63 9.81 26.28
C ARG A 112 58.55 10.00 27.79
N ASP A 113 57.64 9.28 28.45
CA ASP A 113 57.50 9.27 29.91
C ASP A 113 58.48 8.30 30.60
N GLY A 114 59.36 7.63 29.83
CA GLY A 114 60.40 6.74 30.36
C GLY A 114 59.92 5.32 30.68
N ALA A 115 58.83 4.86 30.07
CA ALA A 115 58.29 3.53 30.30
C ALA A 115 59.30 2.41 29.92
N SER A 116 59.27 1.32 30.68
CA SER A 116 60.12 0.15 30.43
C SER A 116 59.57 -0.72 29.29
N THR A 117 60.42 -1.58 28.74
CA THR A 117 60.08 -2.50 27.67
C THR A 117 58.89 -3.42 28.04
N ASP A 118 58.81 -3.86 29.30
CA ASP A 118 57.68 -4.68 29.78
C ASP A 118 56.37 -3.88 29.85
N GLN A 119 56.44 -2.58 30.18
CA GLN A 119 55.25 -1.72 30.19
C GLN A 119 54.71 -1.47 28.78
N LEU A 120 55.59 -1.38 27.77
CA LEU A 120 55.18 -1.27 26.37
C LEU A 120 54.52 -2.56 25.84
N VAL A 121 54.99 -3.72 26.28
CA VAL A 121 54.37 -5.02 25.95
C VAL A 121 52.98 -5.14 26.57
N ASP A 122 52.85 -4.83 27.86
CA ASP A 122 51.58 -5.00 28.60
C ASP A 122 50.52 -3.95 28.21
N LEU A 123 50.92 -2.69 27.99
CA LEU A 123 49.97 -1.59 27.75
C LEU A 123 49.65 -1.36 26.27
N CYS A 124 50.59 -1.63 25.37
CA CYS A 124 50.42 -1.41 23.93
C CYS A 124 50.28 -2.72 23.14
N GLY A 125 50.27 -3.88 23.81
CA GLY A 125 50.10 -5.18 23.17
C GLY A 125 51.22 -5.56 22.20
N MET A 126 52.39 -4.93 22.33
CA MET A 126 53.54 -5.17 21.47
C MET A 126 54.23 -6.50 21.83
N SER A 127 54.82 -7.18 20.86
CA SER A 127 55.73 -8.28 21.20
C SER A 127 57.01 -7.74 21.85
N ARG A 128 57.67 -8.55 22.69
CA ARG A 128 58.91 -8.13 23.38
C ARG A 128 60.00 -7.67 22.40
N GLY A 129 60.11 -8.32 21.25
CA GLY A 129 61.05 -7.94 20.19
C GLY A 129 60.70 -6.61 19.53
N GLU A 130 59.40 -6.31 19.33
CA GLU A 130 58.95 -5.01 18.82
C GLU A 130 59.19 -3.89 19.83
N ALA A 131 58.94 -4.12 21.13
CA ALA A 131 59.18 -3.15 22.17
C ALA A 131 60.68 -2.80 22.33
N GLU A 132 61.57 -3.79 22.29
CA GLU A 132 63.03 -3.55 22.31
C GLU A 132 63.50 -2.77 21.07
N LEU A 133 62.97 -3.10 19.89
CA LEU A 133 63.28 -2.39 18.65
C LEU A 133 62.78 -0.94 18.71
N PHE A 134 61.57 -0.73 19.20
CA PHE A 134 60.95 0.59 19.31
C PHE A 134 61.72 1.52 20.25
N GLN A 135 62.19 0.98 21.38
CA GLN A 135 63.03 1.71 22.34
C GLN A 135 64.38 2.13 21.74
N ARG A 136 65.00 1.28 20.90
CA ARG A 136 66.27 1.60 20.22
C ARG A 136 66.12 2.59 19.07
N LEU A 137 64.95 2.65 18.44
CA LEU A 137 64.69 3.56 17.32
C LEU A 137 64.42 4.99 17.79
N HIS A 138 63.88 5.15 19.01
CA HIS A 138 63.47 6.43 19.60
C HIS A 138 64.31 6.88 20.81
N SER A 139 65.40 6.17 21.13
CA SER A 139 66.38 6.57 22.16
C SER A 139 67.34 7.65 21.70
#